data_AF-A0A6P4D398-F1
#
_entry.id   AF-A0A6P4D398-F1
#
_cell.length_a   1.000
_cell.length_b   1.000
_cell.length_c   1.000
_cell.angle_alpha   90.00
_cell.angle_beta   90.00
_cell.angle_gamma   90.00
#
_symmetry.space_group_name_H-M   'P 1'
#
loop_
_entity.id
_entity.type
_entity.pdbx_description
1 polymer ?
#
loop_
_entity_poly.entity_id
_entity_poly.type
_entity_poly.pdbx_seq_one_letter_code
_entity_poly.pdbx_strand_id
1 'polypeptide(L)'
;MAESQNNNQLNEHLLNRGSHPAEAAHTVESRRLEEVLSNAELPLWKRLPSATWMELKLLFPLAGPAILVYFINNLMSNATRAFAGHLGNLELAAANLGNSGVQLFAYGLMLGMGSAVETLCGQAYGANKYEMLGIYMQRATIVLTLTGIPLTLVYIFCKQILLFIGEPPSLASAAAVFVYGLIPQIYAYAINFPIQKFLQAQSIVSPSTYISAVTLVLHMLLSWVVIYKLGFGLIGASLVLSLSWWIIVVAQFVYIVRAPECRHTWTGFSVEAFNGLWEFLKLSAASAVMLCLETWYFQVLVIITGLLENPQLALDAISVCMAITGLMLQGGIGFNAAASVRVSNELGAGNGRAAAFSVVVVNIVSFVIAVVEAVVVLALRNVVSYAFTEGETVANAVSDLCPFLAITLVLNGVQPVLSGVAVGCGWQAVVAYINVGCYYGVGIPLGCLLGFKFDFGVKGIWSGMIGGTLMQTLILLWITFRTDWDQEVNTAKKRLNKWEQKKKTKNQS
;
A
#
# COMPACT_ATOMS: atom_id res chain seq x y z
N MET A 1 49.83 -5.56 -15.13
CA MET A 1 48.65 -4.67 -15.15
C MET A 1 47.60 -5.09 -16.19
N ALA A 2 47.98 -5.50 -17.41
CA ALA A 2 47.02 -5.95 -18.44
C ALA A 2 46.26 -7.26 -18.08
N GLU A 3 46.90 -8.24 -17.42
CA GLU A 3 46.22 -9.49 -17.00
C GLU A 3 45.18 -9.30 -15.88
N SER A 4 45.37 -8.29 -15.01
CA SER A 4 44.41 -7.97 -13.94
C SER A 4 43.14 -7.31 -14.48
N GLN A 5 43.25 -6.50 -15.53
CA GLN A 5 42.08 -5.91 -16.20
C GLN A 5 41.32 -6.96 -17.02
N ASN A 6 42.03 -7.89 -17.67
CA ASN A 6 41.40 -8.96 -18.44
C ASN A 6 40.65 -9.96 -17.54
N ASN A 7 41.18 -10.28 -16.36
CA ASN A 7 40.48 -11.12 -15.38
C ASN A 7 39.25 -10.43 -14.75
N ASN A 8 39.26 -9.11 -14.59
CA ASN A 8 38.08 -8.38 -14.12
C ASN A 8 36.97 -8.33 -15.19
N GLN A 9 37.32 -8.11 -16.46
CA GLN A 9 36.36 -8.17 -17.57
C GLN A 9 35.82 -9.59 -17.80
N LEU A 10 36.65 -10.62 -17.64
CA LEU A 10 36.22 -12.01 -17.75
C LEU A 10 35.31 -12.42 -16.58
N ASN A 11 35.59 -11.94 -15.36
CA ASN A 11 34.73 -12.14 -14.20
C ASN A 11 33.39 -11.40 -14.32
N GLU A 12 33.37 -10.18 -14.86
CA GLU A 12 32.11 -9.48 -15.20
C GLU A 12 31.31 -10.24 -16.28
N HIS A 13 31.98 -10.75 -17.32
CA HIS A 13 31.32 -11.55 -18.36
C HIS A 13 30.79 -12.90 -17.85
N LEU A 14 31.45 -13.52 -16.87
CA LEU A 14 31.00 -14.77 -16.25
C LEU A 14 29.88 -14.53 -15.24
N LEU A 15 29.88 -13.42 -14.51
CA LEU A 15 28.77 -12.99 -13.65
C LEU A 15 27.51 -12.63 -14.47
N ASN A 16 27.68 -12.02 -15.65
CA ASN A 16 26.57 -11.70 -16.57
C ASN A 16 26.04 -12.89 -17.35
N ARG A 17 26.74 -14.04 -17.37
CA ARG A 17 26.27 -15.24 -18.09
C ARG A 17 25.16 -15.99 -17.36
N GLY A 18 24.89 -15.65 -16.10
CA GLY A 18 23.88 -16.27 -15.25
C GLY A 18 22.71 -15.36 -14.83
N SER A 19 22.72 -14.07 -15.16
CA SER A 19 21.64 -13.12 -14.85
C SER A 19 20.68 -12.98 -16.04
N HIS A 20 19.38 -12.90 -15.77
CA HIS A 20 18.39 -12.69 -16.83
C HIS A 20 18.58 -11.27 -17.43
N PRO A 21 18.38 -11.03 -18.75
CA PRO A 21 18.62 -9.74 -19.38
C PRO A 21 17.92 -8.55 -18.71
N ALA A 22 16.73 -8.78 -18.13
CA ALA A 22 15.96 -7.76 -17.40
C ALA A 22 16.54 -7.46 -16.01
N GLU A 23 17.01 -8.48 -15.29
CA GLU A 23 17.72 -8.32 -14.00
C GLU A 23 19.02 -7.55 -14.20
N ALA A 24 19.78 -7.90 -15.24
CA ALA A 24 21.01 -7.22 -15.63
C ALA A 24 20.73 -5.76 -16.03
N ALA A 25 19.69 -5.48 -16.82
CA ALA A 25 19.34 -4.14 -17.26
C ALA A 25 18.97 -3.19 -16.11
N HIS A 26 18.10 -3.63 -15.19
CA HIS A 26 17.71 -2.81 -14.03
C HIS A 26 18.90 -2.52 -13.11
N THR A 27 19.74 -3.53 -12.85
CA THR A 27 20.93 -3.38 -12.01
C THR A 27 21.98 -2.46 -12.65
N VAL A 28 22.11 -2.52 -13.99
CA VAL A 28 23.00 -1.63 -14.76
C VAL A 28 22.49 -0.18 -14.74
N GLU A 29 21.19 0.05 -14.95
CA GLU A 29 20.63 1.42 -14.97
C GLU A 29 20.68 2.08 -13.58
N SER A 30 20.43 1.32 -12.51
CA SER A 30 20.62 1.75 -11.11
C SER A 30 22.07 2.12 -10.79
N ARG A 31 23.07 1.30 -11.18
CA ARG A 31 24.49 1.66 -11.01
C ARG A 31 24.89 2.89 -11.82
N ARG A 32 24.43 3.00 -13.07
CA ARG A 32 24.70 4.18 -13.92
C ARG A 32 24.11 5.45 -13.32
N LEU A 33 22.95 5.36 -12.68
CA LEU A 33 22.36 6.47 -11.95
C LEU A 33 23.27 6.91 -10.80
N GLU A 34 23.75 5.96 -9.98
CA GLU A 34 24.71 6.24 -8.90
C GLU A 34 26.00 6.87 -9.44
N GLU A 35 26.56 6.36 -10.54
CA GLU A 35 27.78 6.88 -11.18
C GLU A 35 27.60 8.32 -11.68
N VAL A 36 26.47 8.61 -12.35
CA VAL A 36 26.17 9.97 -12.83
C VAL A 36 25.99 10.95 -11.68
N LEU A 37 25.33 10.53 -10.60
CA LEU A 37 25.21 11.33 -9.37
C LEU A 37 26.55 11.44 -8.62
N SER A 38 27.40 10.44 -8.73
CA SER A 38 28.70 10.33 -8.04
C SER A 38 29.86 11.01 -8.73
N ASN A 39 29.71 11.35 -10.02
CA ASN A 39 30.73 12.07 -10.77
C ASN A 39 31.15 13.34 -9.96
N ALA A 40 32.36 13.87 -10.05
CA ALA A 40 32.71 15.17 -9.40
C ALA A 40 32.96 16.27 -10.43
N GLU A 41 33.13 15.89 -11.69
CA GLU A 41 33.65 16.71 -12.78
C GLU A 41 32.59 17.58 -13.43
N LEU A 42 31.31 17.15 -13.39
CA LEU A 42 30.20 17.90 -13.95
C LEU A 42 29.43 18.67 -12.86
N PRO A 43 28.93 19.89 -13.08
CA PRO A 43 28.02 20.51 -12.11
C PRO A 43 26.67 19.77 -12.03
N LEU A 44 26.01 19.79 -10.86
CA LEU A 44 24.75 19.04 -10.60
C LEU A 44 23.67 19.31 -11.65
N TRP A 45 23.47 20.55 -12.07
CA TRP A 45 22.45 20.93 -13.05
C TRP A 45 22.63 20.29 -14.44
N LYS A 46 23.86 19.91 -14.83
CA LYS A 46 24.10 19.17 -16.09
C LYS A 46 23.79 17.68 -15.96
N ARG A 47 23.78 17.14 -14.74
CA ARG A 47 23.54 15.72 -14.45
C ARG A 47 22.06 15.45 -14.19
N LEU A 48 21.37 16.40 -13.56
CA LEU A 48 19.97 16.29 -13.15
C LEU A 48 19.06 15.82 -14.30
N PRO A 49 19.08 16.38 -15.52
CA PRO A 49 18.18 15.92 -16.59
C PRO A 49 18.39 14.44 -16.94
N SER A 50 19.65 14.01 -17.06
CA SER A 50 19.98 12.62 -17.38
C SER A 50 19.65 11.67 -16.24
N ALA A 51 19.92 12.07 -15.00
CA ALA A 51 19.61 11.30 -13.80
C ALA A 51 18.09 11.17 -13.62
N THR A 52 17.34 12.26 -13.77
CA THR A 52 15.88 12.26 -13.71
C THR A 52 15.30 11.33 -14.78
N TRP A 53 15.80 11.39 -16.02
CA TRP A 53 15.32 10.49 -17.07
C TRP A 53 15.55 9.01 -16.77
N MET A 54 16.73 8.66 -16.22
CA MET A 54 17.01 7.29 -15.77
C MET A 54 16.08 6.87 -14.62
N GLU A 55 15.89 7.74 -13.62
CA GLU A 55 15.01 7.42 -12.50
C GLU A 55 13.55 7.27 -12.94
N LEU A 56 13.05 8.10 -13.86
CA LEU A 56 11.68 7.96 -14.38
C LEU A 56 11.49 6.63 -15.13
N LYS A 57 12.50 6.14 -15.85
CA LYS A 57 12.48 4.83 -16.51
C LYS A 57 12.45 3.67 -15.53
N LEU A 58 13.03 3.84 -14.34
CA LEU A 58 12.99 2.84 -13.27
C LEU A 58 11.67 2.92 -12.48
N LEU A 59 11.15 4.13 -12.29
CA LEU A 59 9.96 4.41 -11.49
C LEU A 59 8.65 3.96 -12.17
N PHE A 60 8.39 4.37 -13.41
CA PHE A 60 7.08 4.12 -14.03
C PHE A 60 6.74 2.65 -14.29
N PRO A 61 7.69 1.75 -14.63
CA PRO A 61 7.42 0.32 -14.71
C PRO A 61 7.01 -0.31 -13.37
N LEU A 62 7.33 0.33 -12.25
CA LEU A 62 6.87 -0.06 -10.91
C LEU A 62 5.53 0.59 -10.58
N ALA A 63 5.47 1.92 -10.63
CA ALA A 63 4.33 2.71 -10.17
C ALA A 63 3.07 2.45 -11.00
N GLY A 64 3.17 2.51 -12.33
CA GLY A 64 2.00 2.37 -13.22
C GLY A 64 1.25 1.04 -13.02
N PRO A 65 1.92 -0.11 -13.16
CA PRO A 65 1.29 -1.41 -12.92
C PRO A 65 0.79 -1.58 -11.48
N ALA A 66 1.51 -1.07 -10.47
CA ALA A 66 1.07 -1.14 -9.08
C ALA A 66 -0.23 -0.35 -8.84
N ILE A 67 -0.33 0.88 -9.34
CA ILE A 67 -1.55 1.70 -9.29
C ILE A 67 -2.73 0.93 -9.90
N LEU A 68 -2.52 0.34 -11.09
CA LEU A 68 -3.56 -0.45 -11.76
C LEU A 68 -3.99 -1.67 -10.93
N VAL A 69 -3.06 -2.39 -10.31
CA VAL A 69 -3.40 -3.53 -9.42
C VAL A 69 -4.31 -3.09 -8.28
N TYR A 70 -3.94 -2.02 -7.55
CA TYR A 70 -4.76 -1.55 -6.42
C TYR A 70 -6.11 -1.02 -6.89
N PHE A 71 -6.16 -0.31 -8.01
CA PHE A 71 -7.40 0.20 -8.60
C PHE A 71 -8.34 -0.95 -9.02
N ILE A 72 -7.84 -1.94 -9.77
CA ILE A 72 -8.62 -3.10 -10.23
C ILE A 72 -9.12 -3.92 -9.04
N ASN A 73 -8.27 -4.13 -8.03
CA ASN A 73 -8.65 -4.88 -6.84
C ASN A 73 -9.76 -4.17 -6.05
N ASN A 74 -9.69 -2.84 -5.93
CA ASN A 74 -10.76 -2.06 -5.33
C ASN A 74 -12.06 -2.12 -6.16
N LEU A 75 -11.95 -2.15 -7.49
CA LEU A 75 -13.09 -2.27 -8.39
C LEU A 75 -13.84 -3.60 -8.21
N MET A 76 -13.17 -4.70 -7.87
CA MET A 76 -13.85 -5.96 -7.53
C MET A 76 -14.73 -5.82 -6.27
N SER A 77 -14.25 -5.12 -5.24
CA SER A 77 -15.06 -4.83 -4.05
C SER A 77 -16.24 -3.90 -4.37
N ASN A 78 -16.05 -2.91 -5.24
CA ASN A 78 -17.14 -2.04 -5.71
C ASN A 78 -18.20 -2.82 -6.49
N ALA A 79 -17.76 -3.70 -7.40
CA ALA A 79 -18.64 -4.59 -8.14
C ALA A 79 -19.47 -5.48 -7.21
N THR A 80 -18.82 -6.12 -6.23
CA THR A 80 -19.50 -6.97 -5.23
C THR A 80 -20.64 -6.21 -4.54
N ARG A 81 -20.39 -4.95 -4.14
CA ARG A 81 -21.41 -4.09 -3.53
C ARG A 81 -22.53 -3.72 -4.50
N ALA A 82 -22.20 -3.40 -5.75
CA ALA A 82 -23.18 -3.12 -6.78
C ALA A 82 -24.10 -4.33 -7.02
N PHE A 83 -23.55 -5.54 -7.09
CA PHE A 83 -24.33 -6.77 -7.19
C PHE A 83 -25.23 -6.98 -5.98
N ALA A 84 -24.71 -6.80 -4.77
CA ALA A 84 -25.50 -6.88 -3.54
C ALA A 84 -26.64 -5.85 -3.52
N GLY A 85 -26.42 -4.63 -4.03
CA GLY A 85 -27.45 -3.60 -4.06
C GLY A 85 -28.65 -3.89 -4.97
N HIS A 86 -28.47 -4.70 -6.01
CA HIS A 86 -29.59 -5.17 -6.82
C HIS A 86 -30.41 -6.28 -6.15
N LEU A 87 -29.93 -6.87 -5.04
CA LEU A 87 -30.74 -7.77 -4.22
C LEU A 87 -31.70 -6.99 -3.31
N GLY A 88 -31.26 -5.84 -2.82
CA GLY A 88 -32.04 -4.97 -1.97
C GLY A 88 -31.20 -3.96 -1.18
N ASN A 89 -31.89 -3.02 -0.53
CA ASN A 89 -31.26 -1.96 0.25
C ASN A 89 -30.55 -2.50 1.51
N LEU A 90 -31.10 -3.54 2.14
CA LEU A 90 -30.51 -4.18 3.32
C LEU A 90 -29.20 -4.90 2.94
N GLU A 91 -29.20 -5.59 1.81
CA GLU A 91 -28.05 -6.31 1.26
C GLU A 91 -26.94 -5.34 0.85
N LEU A 92 -27.28 -4.20 0.24
CA LEU A 92 -26.33 -3.13 -0.05
C LEU A 92 -25.68 -2.60 1.24
N ALA A 93 -26.49 -2.28 2.25
CA ALA A 93 -26.01 -1.77 3.53
C ALA A 93 -25.10 -2.79 4.21
N ALA A 94 -25.49 -4.07 4.22
CA ALA A 94 -24.70 -5.16 4.76
C ALA A 94 -23.36 -5.35 4.03
N ALA A 95 -23.36 -5.32 2.69
CA ALA A 95 -22.14 -5.42 1.89
C ALA A 95 -21.23 -4.20 2.10
N ASN A 96 -21.78 -2.99 2.19
CA ASN A 96 -21.02 -1.78 2.51
C ASN A 96 -20.36 -1.87 3.89
N LEU A 97 -21.11 -2.27 4.92
CA LEU A 97 -20.59 -2.43 6.28
C LEU A 97 -19.51 -3.52 6.34
N GLY A 98 -19.70 -4.61 5.60
CA GLY A 98 -18.72 -5.68 5.46
C GLY A 98 -17.44 -5.26 4.73
N ASN A 99 -17.53 -4.63 3.55
CA ASN A 99 -16.38 -4.21 2.74
C ASN A 99 -15.65 -2.99 3.35
N SER A 100 -16.38 -1.91 3.64
CA SER A 100 -15.79 -0.64 4.08
C SER A 100 -15.45 -0.62 5.57
N GLY A 101 -16.13 -1.43 6.38
CA GLY A 101 -15.84 -1.56 7.82
C GLY A 101 -14.91 -2.73 8.11
N VAL A 102 -15.46 -3.95 8.08
CA VAL A 102 -14.78 -5.14 8.61
C VAL A 102 -13.63 -5.63 7.71
N GLN A 103 -13.82 -5.62 6.39
CA GLN A 103 -12.80 -6.01 5.42
C GLN A 103 -11.67 -4.99 5.34
N LEU A 104 -11.97 -3.69 5.31
CA LEU A 104 -10.95 -2.65 5.24
C LEU A 104 -9.95 -2.75 6.40
N PHE A 105 -10.42 -3.09 7.60
CA PHE A 105 -9.56 -3.35 8.76
C PHE A 105 -8.58 -4.50 8.51
N ALA A 106 -9.08 -5.66 8.07
CA ALA A 106 -8.23 -6.82 7.78
C ALA A 106 -7.27 -6.56 6.61
N TYR A 107 -7.75 -5.90 5.55
CA TYR A 107 -6.96 -5.51 4.39
C TYR A 107 -5.81 -4.58 4.78
N GLY A 108 -6.10 -3.51 5.53
CA GLY A 108 -5.10 -2.54 5.98
C GLY A 108 -4.03 -3.17 6.87
N LEU A 109 -4.45 -4.00 7.84
CA LEU A 109 -3.51 -4.72 8.70
C LEU A 109 -2.60 -5.66 7.90
N MET A 110 -3.18 -6.46 7.00
CA MET A 110 -2.43 -7.44 6.19
C MET A 110 -1.51 -6.77 5.17
N LEU A 111 -1.96 -5.69 4.52
CA LEU A 111 -1.15 -4.88 3.61
C LEU A 111 0.04 -4.27 4.36
N GLY A 112 -0.22 -3.66 5.52
CA GLY A 112 0.81 -3.04 6.34
C GLY A 112 1.81 -4.05 6.91
N MET A 113 1.36 -5.23 7.36
CA MET A 113 2.29 -6.29 7.77
C MET A 113 3.11 -6.85 6.59
N GLY A 114 2.48 -6.96 5.42
CA GLY A 114 3.13 -7.41 4.20
C GLY A 114 4.21 -6.45 3.70
N SER A 115 4.11 -5.14 3.94
CA SER A 115 5.09 -4.16 3.47
C SER A 115 6.49 -4.34 4.08
N ALA A 116 6.63 -5.00 5.23
CA ALA A 116 7.94 -5.40 5.75
C ALA A 116 8.73 -6.32 4.77
N VAL A 117 8.03 -7.03 3.89
CA VAL A 117 8.64 -7.81 2.81
C VAL A 117 9.30 -6.91 1.77
N GLU A 118 8.78 -5.73 1.46
CA GLU A 118 9.45 -4.78 0.56
C GLU A 118 10.82 -4.39 1.11
N THR A 119 10.90 -4.04 2.40
CA THR A 119 12.18 -3.67 3.02
C THR A 119 13.19 -4.81 2.90
N LEU A 120 12.80 -6.03 3.26
CA LEU A 120 13.73 -7.16 3.33
C LEU A 120 14.08 -7.72 1.95
N CYS A 121 13.08 -7.93 1.09
CA CYS A 121 13.28 -8.41 -0.27
C CYS A 121 13.99 -7.36 -1.12
N GLY A 122 13.62 -6.09 -1.04
CA GLY A 122 14.24 -5.04 -1.84
C GLY A 122 15.72 -4.82 -1.47
N GLN A 123 16.02 -4.73 -0.17
CA GLN A 123 17.43 -4.64 0.27
C GLN A 123 18.23 -5.88 -0.10
N ALA A 124 17.64 -7.08 -0.02
CA ALA A 124 18.32 -8.30 -0.45
C ALA A 124 18.50 -8.36 -1.97
N TYR A 125 17.52 -7.91 -2.75
CA TYR A 125 17.59 -7.86 -4.21
C TYR A 125 18.69 -6.91 -4.67
N GLY A 126 18.74 -5.69 -4.12
CA GLY A 126 19.82 -4.73 -4.38
C GLY A 126 21.21 -5.26 -4.00
N ALA A 127 21.30 -6.05 -2.92
CA ALA A 127 22.53 -6.70 -2.49
C ALA A 127 22.87 -7.98 -3.28
N ASN A 128 22.10 -8.33 -4.32
CA ASN A 128 22.22 -9.56 -5.12
C ASN A 128 22.08 -10.86 -4.30
N LYS A 129 21.35 -10.82 -3.17
CA LYS A 129 21.06 -11.96 -2.29
C LYS A 129 19.74 -12.62 -2.68
N TYR A 130 19.62 -13.03 -3.95
CA TYR A 130 18.37 -13.44 -4.58
C TYR A 130 17.64 -14.58 -3.84
N GLU A 131 18.35 -15.60 -3.38
CA GLU A 131 17.77 -16.75 -2.67
C GLU A 131 16.99 -16.35 -1.41
N MET A 132 17.36 -15.23 -0.77
CA MET A 132 16.72 -14.78 0.47
C MET A 132 15.29 -14.26 0.25
N LEU A 133 14.96 -13.83 -0.97
CA LEU A 133 13.65 -13.25 -1.28
C LEU A 133 12.54 -14.29 -1.07
N GLY A 134 12.71 -15.50 -1.61
CA GLY A 134 11.75 -16.59 -1.44
C GLY A 134 11.57 -16.99 0.03
N ILE A 135 12.65 -16.95 0.82
CA ILE A 135 12.63 -17.24 2.25
C ILE A 135 11.86 -16.15 3.01
N TYR A 136 12.10 -14.87 2.71
CA TYR A 136 11.35 -13.77 3.32
C TYR A 136 9.87 -13.80 2.97
N MET A 137 9.53 -14.11 1.72
CA MET A 137 8.14 -14.28 1.30
C MET A 137 7.45 -15.39 2.10
N GLN A 138 8.05 -16.58 2.18
CA GLN A 138 7.51 -17.71 2.95
C GLN A 138 7.35 -17.37 4.44
N ARG A 139 8.37 -16.73 5.04
CA ARG A 139 8.34 -16.27 6.43
C ARG A 139 7.18 -15.32 6.68
N ALA A 140 7.00 -14.34 5.78
CA ALA A 140 5.91 -13.39 5.88
C ALA A 140 4.55 -14.08 5.76
N THR A 141 4.40 -15.00 4.80
CA THR A 141 3.17 -15.80 4.66
C THR A 141 2.83 -16.56 5.94
N ILE A 142 3.81 -17.16 6.62
CA ILE A 142 3.60 -17.82 7.91
C ILE A 142 3.11 -16.82 8.96
N VAL A 143 3.81 -15.70 9.12
CA VAL A 143 3.46 -14.69 10.14
C VAL A 143 2.08 -14.08 9.89
N LEU A 144 1.78 -13.67 8.65
CA LEU A 144 0.49 -13.10 8.30
C LEU A 144 -0.64 -14.14 8.44
N THR A 145 -0.40 -15.41 8.10
CA THR A 145 -1.39 -16.48 8.30
C THR A 145 -1.73 -16.65 9.78
N LEU A 146 -0.71 -16.63 10.66
CA LEU A 146 -0.91 -16.66 12.11
C LEU A 146 -1.68 -15.43 12.62
N THR A 147 -1.40 -14.24 12.07
CA THR A 147 -2.18 -13.03 12.37
C THR A 147 -3.61 -13.08 11.82
N GLY A 148 -3.87 -13.87 10.77
CA GLY A 148 -5.22 -14.10 10.25
C GLY A 148 -6.14 -14.86 11.22
N ILE A 149 -5.57 -15.64 12.15
CA ILE A 149 -6.33 -16.40 13.15
C ILE A 149 -7.13 -15.47 14.10
N PRO A 150 -6.51 -14.51 14.82
CA PRO A 150 -7.28 -13.59 15.65
C PRO A 150 -8.24 -12.71 14.83
N LEU A 151 -7.90 -12.34 13.59
CA LEU A 151 -8.83 -11.63 12.70
C LEU A 151 -10.08 -12.46 12.36
N THR A 152 -9.92 -13.77 12.18
CA THR A 152 -11.04 -14.67 11.92
C THR A 152 -12.02 -14.69 13.09
N LEU A 153 -11.54 -14.60 14.33
CA LEU A 153 -12.42 -14.47 15.50
C LEU A 153 -13.26 -13.19 15.44
N VAL A 154 -12.67 -12.06 15.03
CA VAL A 154 -13.42 -10.80 14.83
C VAL A 154 -14.54 -10.99 13.79
N TYR A 155 -14.29 -11.75 12.73
CA TYR A 155 -15.28 -12.02 11.69
C TYR A 155 -16.39 -12.95 12.20
N ILE A 156 -16.05 -13.99 12.96
CA ILE A 156 -17.02 -14.92 13.56
C ILE A 156 -17.97 -14.16 14.51
N PHE A 157 -17.44 -13.27 15.34
CA PHE A 157 -18.21 -12.46 16.29
C PHE A 157 -18.76 -11.15 15.69
N CYS A 158 -18.71 -10.98 14.36
CA CYS A 158 -19.10 -9.75 13.69
C CYS A 158 -20.52 -9.31 14.07
N LYS A 159 -21.50 -10.23 14.11
CA LYS A 159 -22.88 -9.90 14.52
C LYS A 159 -22.93 -9.28 15.91
N GLN A 160 -22.28 -9.90 16.88
CA GLN A 160 -22.27 -9.46 18.28
C GLN A 160 -21.56 -8.12 18.43
N ILE A 161 -20.45 -7.93 17.70
CA ILE A 161 -19.72 -6.66 17.68
C ILE A 161 -20.60 -5.54 17.10
N LEU A 162 -21.30 -5.78 15.99
CA LEU A 162 -22.18 -4.79 15.38
C LEU A 162 -23.36 -4.45 16.29
N LEU A 163 -24.00 -5.45 16.90
CA LEU A 163 -25.05 -5.24 17.91
C LEU A 163 -24.55 -4.41 19.10
N PHE A 164 -23.33 -4.69 19.56
CA PHE A 164 -22.71 -3.96 20.67
C PHE A 164 -22.43 -2.49 20.33
N ILE A 165 -22.05 -2.20 19.08
CA ILE A 165 -21.83 -0.83 18.58
C ILE A 165 -23.16 -0.10 18.33
N GLY A 166 -24.29 -0.80 18.37
CA GLY A 166 -25.64 -0.23 18.28
C GLY A 166 -26.33 -0.41 16.91
N GLU A 167 -25.78 -1.25 16.03
CA GLU A 167 -26.40 -1.53 14.73
C GLU A 167 -27.74 -2.27 14.88
N PRO A 168 -28.75 -1.98 14.04
CA PRO A 168 -30.03 -2.67 14.07
C PRO A 168 -29.88 -4.19 13.88
N PRO A 169 -30.65 -5.04 14.60
CA PRO A 169 -30.47 -6.49 14.55
C PRO A 169 -30.59 -7.12 13.15
N SER A 170 -31.42 -6.55 12.27
CA SER A 170 -31.56 -6.99 10.88
C SER A 170 -30.29 -6.72 10.07
N LEU A 171 -29.74 -5.50 10.16
CA LEU A 171 -28.50 -5.11 9.49
C LEU A 171 -27.30 -5.87 10.05
N ALA A 172 -27.17 -5.98 11.36
CA ALA A 172 -26.10 -6.74 12.00
C ALA A 172 -26.11 -8.22 11.58
N SER A 173 -27.29 -8.82 11.42
CA SER A 173 -27.43 -10.21 10.94
C SER A 173 -27.05 -10.35 9.47
N ALA A 174 -27.50 -9.43 8.60
CA ALA A 174 -27.16 -9.45 7.18
C ALA A 174 -25.66 -9.19 6.94
N ALA A 175 -25.08 -8.21 7.63
CA ALA A 175 -23.65 -7.89 7.55
C ALA A 175 -22.79 -9.08 8.02
N ALA A 176 -23.21 -9.78 9.08
CA ALA A 176 -22.51 -10.99 9.52
C ALA A 176 -22.52 -12.10 8.46
N VAL A 177 -23.66 -12.34 7.80
CA VAL A 177 -23.74 -13.31 6.68
C VAL A 177 -22.76 -12.95 5.57
N PHE A 178 -22.69 -11.66 5.20
CA PHE A 178 -21.71 -11.19 4.22
C PHE A 178 -20.27 -11.42 4.70
N VAL A 179 -19.94 -11.00 5.92
CA VAL A 179 -18.61 -11.10 6.52
C VAL A 179 -18.14 -12.55 6.67
N TYR A 180 -19.04 -13.49 6.96
CA TYR A 180 -18.68 -14.92 7.01
C TYR A 180 -18.15 -15.44 5.68
N GLY A 181 -18.71 -14.99 4.55
CA GLY A 181 -18.17 -15.33 3.23
C GLY A 181 -16.83 -14.66 2.90
N LEU A 182 -16.39 -13.66 3.69
CA LEU A 182 -15.08 -13.02 3.57
C LEU A 182 -13.99 -13.70 4.43
N ILE A 183 -14.31 -14.65 5.30
CA ILE A 183 -13.31 -15.35 6.13
C ILE A 183 -12.18 -15.96 5.27
N PRO A 184 -12.45 -16.68 4.15
CA PRO A 184 -11.37 -17.22 3.31
C PRO A 184 -10.47 -16.14 2.71
N GLN A 185 -10.99 -14.91 2.53
CA GLN A 185 -10.25 -13.79 1.98
C GLN A 185 -9.11 -13.32 2.89
N ILE A 186 -9.26 -13.43 4.22
CA ILE A 186 -8.21 -13.06 5.18
C ILE A 186 -6.92 -13.84 4.88
N TYR A 187 -7.06 -15.13 4.60
CA TYR A 187 -5.94 -16.00 4.29
C TYR A 187 -5.43 -15.80 2.86
N ALA A 188 -6.31 -15.44 1.92
CA ALA A 188 -5.86 -14.99 0.60
C ALA A 188 -4.98 -13.73 0.71
N TYR A 189 -5.35 -12.75 1.54
CA TYR A 189 -4.52 -11.57 1.82
C TYR A 189 -3.16 -11.93 2.44
N ALA A 190 -3.17 -12.83 3.42
CA ALA A 190 -1.95 -13.28 4.10
C ALA A 190 -0.91 -13.90 3.14
N ILE A 191 -1.35 -14.48 2.02
CA ILE A 191 -0.48 -15.04 0.99
C ILE A 191 -0.21 -14.02 -0.12
N ASN A 192 -1.24 -13.28 -0.55
CA ASN A 192 -1.16 -12.34 -1.67
C ASN A 192 -0.19 -11.20 -1.41
N PHE A 193 -0.24 -10.56 -0.24
CA PHE A 193 0.62 -9.41 0.01
C PHE A 193 2.11 -9.80 -0.01
N PRO A 194 2.58 -10.86 0.68
CA PRO A 194 3.96 -11.32 0.52
C PRO A 194 4.35 -11.61 -0.92
N ILE A 195 3.48 -12.27 -1.70
CA ILE A 195 3.71 -12.56 -3.13
C ILE A 195 3.87 -11.27 -3.94
N GLN A 196 2.97 -10.30 -3.77
CA GLN A 196 3.05 -9.03 -4.48
C GLN A 196 4.33 -8.27 -4.13
N LYS A 197 4.73 -8.26 -2.86
CA LYS A 197 5.93 -7.57 -2.38
C LYS A 197 7.21 -8.27 -2.84
N PHE A 198 7.19 -9.60 -2.94
CA PHE A 198 8.26 -10.39 -3.56
C PHE A 198 8.44 -10.02 -5.04
N LEU A 199 7.36 -9.97 -5.81
CA LEU A 199 7.38 -9.60 -7.23
C LEU A 199 7.78 -8.12 -7.44
N GLN A 200 7.23 -7.22 -6.62
CA GLN A 200 7.52 -5.78 -6.66
C GLN A 200 8.98 -5.46 -6.36
N ALA A 201 9.60 -6.12 -5.37
CA ALA A 201 11.02 -5.92 -5.04
C ALA A 201 11.96 -6.19 -6.24
N GLN A 202 11.55 -7.07 -7.16
CA GLN A 202 12.29 -7.44 -8.37
C GLN A 202 11.89 -6.61 -9.60
N SER A 203 11.00 -5.63 -9.43
CA SER A 203 10.39 -4.87 -10.54
C SER A 203 9.52 -5.69 -11.49
N ILE A 204 8.96 -6.81 -11.02
CA ILE A 204 8.08 -7.71 -11.78
C ILE A 204 6.61 -7.42 -11.43
N VAL A 205 6.09 -6.27 -11.82
CA VAL A 205 4.74 -5.82 -11.38
C VAL A 205 3.64 -6.09 -12.40
N SER A 206 3.96 -5.99 -13.71
CA SER A 206 3.00 -6.16 -14.80
C SER A 206 2.19 -7.47 -14.77
N PRO A 207 2.76 -8.64 -14.43
CA PRO A 207 1.99 -9.88 -14.33
C PRO A 207 0.81 -9.78 -13.36
N SER A 208 1.01 -9.15 -12.20
CA SER A 208 -0.06 -8.96 -11.22
C SER A 208 -1.19 -8.09 -11.77
N THR A 209 -0.89 -7.08 -12.60
CA THR A 209 -1.92 -6.26 -13.26
C THR A 209 -2.79 -7.08 -14.20
N TYR A 210 -2.18 -7.90 -15.06
CA TYR A 210 -2.92 -8.75 -16.00
C TYR A 210 -3.76 -9.81 -15.26
N ILE A 211 -3.19 -10.42 -14.22
CA ILE A 211 -3.90 -11.38 -13.37
C ILE A 211 -5.11 -10.72 -12.70
N SER A 212 -4.95 -9.54 -12.11
CA SER A 212 -6.06 -8.78 -11.51
C SER A 212 -7.12 -8.41 -12.55
N ALA A 213 -6.73 -7.98 -13.76
CA ALA A 213 -7.66 -7.61 -14.82
C ALA A 213 -8.51 -8.80 -15.30
N VAL A 214 -7.87 -9.96 -15.55
CA VAL A 214 -8.58 -11.20 -15.92
C VAL A 214 -9.49 -11.65 -14.77
N THR A 215 -9.00 -11.56 -13.54
CA THR A 215 -9.80 -11.92 -12.36
C THR A 215 -11.03 -11.03 -12.21
N LEU A 216 -10.93 -9.72 -12.48
CA LEU A 216 -12.09 -8.82 -12.45
C LEU A 216 -13.18 -9.27 -13.45
N VAL A 217 -12.81 -9.65 -14.67
CA VAL A 217 -13.78 -10.14 -15.67
C VAL A 217 -14.45 -11.43 -15.19
N LEU A 218 -13.66 -12.37 -14.67
CA LEU A 218 -14.18 -13.60 -14.08
C LEU A 218 -15.08 -13.31 -12.86
N HIS A 219 -14.68 -12.37 -12.01
CA HIS A 219 -15.43 -11.94 -10.84
C HIS A 219 -16.81 -11.41 -11.23
N MET A 220 -16.91 -10.54 -12.25
CA MET A 220 -18.19 -10.03 -12.73
C MET A 220 -19.12 -11.16 -13.20
N LEU A 221 -18.60 -12.10 -13.98
CA LEU A 221 -19.37 -13.22 -14.50
C LEU A 221 -19.82 -14.17 -13.37
N LEU A 222 -18.90 -14.55 -12.49
CA LEU A 222 -19.17 -15.45 -11.37
C LEU A 222 -20.14 -14.83 -10.37
N SER A 223 -20.00 -13.52 -10.08
CA SER A 223 -20.93 -12.80 -9.21
C SER A 223 -22.33 -12.84 -9.78
N TRP A 224 -22.52 -12.56 -11.06
CA TRP A 224 -23.84 -12.66 -11.70
C TRP A 224 -24.45 -14.07 -11.61
N VAL A 225 -23.66 -15.11 -11.93
CA VAL A 225 -24.12 -16.50 -11.88
C VAL A 225 -24.48 -16.91 -10.44
N VAL A 226 -23.56 -16.75 -9.50
CA VAL A 226 -23.71 -17.27 -8.13
C VAL A 226 -24.78 -16.51 -7.38
N ILE A 227 -24.81 -15.18 -7.49
CA ILE A 227 -25.73 -14.35 -6.73
C ILE A 227 -27.16 -14.52 -7.25
N TYR A 228 -27.38 -14.41 -8.57
CA TYR A 228 -28.73 -14.36 -9.14
C TYR A 228 -29.22 -15.67 -9.75
N LYS A 229 -28.36 -16.42 -10.47
CA LYS A 229 -28.80 -17.65 -11.15
C LYS A 229 -28.85 -18.85 -10.20
N LEU A 230 -27.87 -18.95 -9.30
CA LEU A 230 -27.86 -19.98 -8.27
C LEU A 230 -28.60 -19.56 -7.00
N GLY A 231 -28.90 -18.26 -6.85
CA GLY A 231 -29.68 -17.74 -5.72
C GLY A 231 -28.92 -17.70 -4.39
N PHE A 232 -27.59 -17.62 -4.41
CA PHE A 232 -26.78 -17.61 -3.17
C PHE A 232 -26.81 -16.23 -2.48
N GLY A 233 -27.40 -15.21 -3.11
CA GLY A 233 -27.64 -13.91 -2.51
C GLY A 233 -26.38 -13.28 -1.90
N LEU A 234 -26.52 -12.74 -0.69
CA LEU A 234 -25.48 -11.96 -0.01
C LEU A 234 -24.23 -12.79 0.36
N ILE A 235 -24.39 -14.03 0.82
CA ILE A 235 -23.26 -14.93 1.10
C ILE A 235 -22.53 -15.32 -0.19
N GLY A 236 -23.27 -15.50 -1.29
CA GLY A 236 -22.71 -15.73 -2.61
C GLY A 236 -21.79 -14.59 -3.05
N ALA A 237 -22.20 -13.35 -2.83
CA ALA A 237 -21.43 -12.16 -3.19
C ALA A 237 -20.05 -12.13 -2.50
N SER A 238 -20.00 -12.33 -1.18
CA SER A 238 -18.74 -12.33 -0.45
C SER A 238 -17.88 -13.56 -0.72
N LEU A 239 -18.48 -14.74 -0.93
CA LEU A 239 -17.73 -15.95 -1.30
C LEU A 239 -17.08 -15.82 -2.69
N VAL A 240 -17.75 -15.23 -3.68
CA VAL A 240 -17.15 -14.97 -4.99
C VAL A 240 -16.03 -13.95 -4.88
N LEU A 241 -16.18 -12.92 -4.05
CA LEU A 241 -15.09 -11.98 -3.77
C LEU A 241 -13.89 -12.70 -3.15
N SER A 242 -14.09 -13.54 -2.13
CA SER A 242 -13.05 -14.38 -1.54
C SER A 242 -12.37 -15.29 -2.57
N LEU A 243 -13.16 -15.95 -3.42
CA LEU A 243 -12.65 -16.81 -4.50
C LEU A 243 -11.78 -16.02 -5.48
N SER A 244 -12.16 -14.78 -5.81
CA SER A 244 -11.40 -13.92 -6.72
C SER A 244 -10.00 -13.61 -6.18
N TRP A 245 -9.88 -13.36 -4.88
CA TRP A 245 -8.57 -13.20 -4.24
C TRP A 245 -7.75 -14.48 -4.24
N TRP A 246 -8.39 -15.65 -4.07
CA TRP A 246 -7.69 -16.94 -4.20
C TRP A 246 -7.24 -17.22 -5.64
N ILE A 247 -8.02 -16.85 -6.65
CA ILE A 247 -7.60 -16.93 -8.07
C ILE A 247 -6.33 -16.09 -8.28
N ILE A 248 -6.31 -14.85 -7.75
CA ILE A 248 -5.14 -13.96 -7.81
C ILE A 248 -3.91 -14.59 -7.12
N VAL A 249 -4.09 -15.18 -5.94
CA VAL A 249 -3.02 -15.86 -5.19
C VAL A 249 -2.45 -17.02 -6.00
N VAL A 250 -3.31 -17.92 -6.48
CA VAL A 250 -2.89 -19.11 -7.23
C VAL A 250 -2.20 -18.72 -8.53
N ALA A 251 -2.77 -17.79 -9.29
CA ALA A 251 -2.20 -17.33 -10.56
C ALA A 251 -0.82 -16.67 -10.37
N GLN A 252 -0.66 -15.81 -9.36
CA GLN A 252 0.65 -15.20 -9.07
C GLN A 252 1.66 -16.22 -8.56
N PHE A 253 1.26 -17.18 -7.73
CA PHE A 253 2.17 -18.23 -7.27
C PHE A 253 2.62 -19.15 -8.42
N VAL A 254 1.70 -19.52 -9.32
CA VAL A 254 2.03 -20.25 -10.55
C VAL A 254 3.01 -19.45 -11.41
N TYR A 255 2.83 -18.14 -11.53
CA TYR A 255 3.79 -17.27 -12.21
C TYR A 255 5.18 -17.37 -11.55
N ILE A 256 5.29 -17.20 -10.23
CA ILE A 256 6.57 -17.30 -9.50
C ILE A 256 7.29 -18.64 -9.76
N VAL A 257 6.55 -19.75 -9.79
CA VAL A 257 7.14 -21.08 -9.97
C VAL A 257 7.57 -21.36 -11.42
N ARG A 258 6.95 -20.69 -12.41
CA ARG A 258 7.14 -20.99 -13.84
C ARG A 258 7.96 -19.94 -14.59
N ALA A 259 7.95 -18.70 -14.13
CA ALA A 259 8.62 -17.59 -14.79
C ALA A 259 10.14 -17.72 -14.66
N PRO A 260 10.90 -17.66 -15.78
CA PRO A 260 12.36 -17.67 -15.76
C PRO A 260 12.98 -16.59 -14.86
N GLU A 261 12.35 -15.42 -14.78
CA GLU A 261 12.76 -14.27 -13.98
C GLU A 261 12.72 -14.54 -12.46
N CYS A 262 11.92 -15.49 -12.00
CA CYS A 262 11.83 -15.84 -10.58
C CYS A 262 12.71 -17.04 -10.21
N ARG A 263 13.46 -17.62 -11.15
CA ARG A 263 14.20 -18.87 -10.92
C ARG A 263 15.31 -18.74 -9.88
N HIS A 264 15.96 -17.58 -9.78
CA HIS A 264 17.03 -17.31 -8.81
C HIS A 264 16.49 -16.84 -7.45
N THR A 265 15.28 -16.29 -7.43
CA THR A 265 14.67 -15.71 -6.23
C THR A 265 13.70 -16.68 -5.53
N TRP A 266 13.18 -17.67 -6.27
CA TRP A 266 12.37 -18.78 -5.76
C TRP A 266 13.08 -20.12 -5.97
N THR A 267 13.68 -20.65 -4.90
CA THR A 267 14.39 -21.94 -4.88
C THR A 267 13.58 -23.07 -4.24
N GLY A 268 12.27 -22.85 -4.02
CA GLY A 268 11.36 -23.79 -3.39
C GLY A 268 11.12 -23.52 -1.90
N PHE A 269 10.34 -24.40 -1.27
CA PHE A 269 10.01 -24.29 0.15
C PHE A 269 11.24 -24.57 1.02
N SER A 270 11.43 -23.76 2.06
CA SER A 270 12.58 -23.86 2.96
C SER A 270 12.15 -23.79 4.43
N VAL A 271 12.73 -24.67 5.25
CA VAL A 271 12.56 -24.64 6.71
C VAL A 271 13.12 -23.34 7.31
N GLU A 272 13.99 -22.64 6.59
CA GLU A 272 14.54 -21.33 7.01
C GLU A 272 13.45 -20.25 7.14
N ALA A 273 12.29 -20.44 6.50
CA ALA A 273 11.13 -19.57 6.65
C ALA A 273 10.64 -19.49 8.12
N PHE A 274 10.81 -20.56 8.90
CA PHE A 274 10.41 -20.62 10.32
C PHE A 274 11.41 -19.96 11.28
N ASN A 275 12.57 -19.51 10.80
CA ASN A 275 13.55 -18.83 11.64
C ASN A 275 13.25 -17.33 11.77
N GLY A 276 13.42 -16.78 12.98
CA GLY A 276 13.32 -15.33 13.19
C GLY A 276 11.91 -14.74 13.05
N LEU A 277 10.86 -15.56 13.20
CA LEU A 277 9.45 -15.13 13.13
C LEU A 277 9.14 -13.95 14.05
N TRP A 278 9.66 -13.96 15.28
CA TRP A 278 9.42 -12.87 16.24
C TRP A 278 10.00 -11.52 15.79
N GLU A 279 11.19 -11.53 15.20
CA GLU A 279 11.83 -10.30 14.70
C GLU A 279 11.09 -9.78 13.46
N PHE A 280 10.64 -10.68 12.59
CA PHE A 280 9.79 -10.31 11.45
C PHE A 280 8.43 -9.79 11.93
N LEU A 281 7.81 -10.41 12.94
CA LEU A 281 6.55 -9.97 13.52
C LEU A 281 6.67 -8.56 14.08
N LYS A 282 7.74 -8.21 14.79
CA LYS A 282 7.97 -6.84 15.28
C LYS A 282 8.04 -5.81 14.13
N LEU A 283 8.79 -6.12 13.08
CA LEU A 283 8.94 -5.23 11.92
C LEU A 283 7.63 -5.05 11.16
N SER A 284 6.93 -6.15 10.89
CA SER A 284 5.62 -6.15 10.22
C SER A 284 4.54 -5.49 11.06
N ALA A 285 4.52 -5.70 12.38
CA ALA A 285 3.57 -5.02 13.27
C ALA A 285 3.77 -3.50 13.28
N ALA A 286 5.01 -3.01 13.30
CA ALA A 286 5.28 -1.56 13.22
C ALA A 286 4.75 -0.96 11.90
N SER A 287 4.95 -1.67 10.80
CA SER A 287 4.46 -1.28 9.47
C SER A 287 2.92 -1.29 9.39
N ALA A 288 2.29 -2.28 10.01
CA ALA A 288 0.84 -2.39 10.12
C ALA A 288 0.24 -1.26 10.96
N VAL A 289 0.82 -0.98 12.13
CA VAL A 289 0.39 0.13 12.99
C VAL A 289 0.52 1.46 12.25
N MET A 290 1.65 1.71 11.57
CA MET A 290 1.86 2.92 10.79
C MET A 290 0.73 3.16 9.77
N LEU A 291 0.43 2.16 8.95
CA LEU A 291 -0.60 2.27 7.89
C LEU A 291 -2.03 2.30 8.45
N CYS A 292 -2.30 1.54 9.51
CA CYS A 292 -3.60 1.57 10.20
C CYS A 292 -3.88 2.95 10.81
N LEU A 293 -2.89 3.59 11.45
CA LEU A 293 -3.02 4.93 12.01
C LEU A 293 -3.35 5.97 10.93
N GLU A 294 -2.76 5.84 9.73
CA GLU A 294 -3.06 6.71 8.58
C GLU A 294 -4.49 6.48 8.07
N THR A 295 -4.88 5.22 7.92
CA THR A 295 -6.20 4.87 7.35
C THR A 295 -7.34 5.20 8.33
N TRP A 296 -7.18 4.87 9.61
CA TRP A 296 -8.21 5.11 10.62
C TRP A 296 -8.37 6.57 10.94
N TYR A 297 -7.36 7.40 10.66
CA TYR A 297 -7.48 8.84 10.83
C TYR A 297 -8.71 9.38 10.10
N PHE A 298 -8.88 9.03 8.81
CA PHE A 298 -10.05 9.45 8.03
C PHE A 298 -11.37 8.86 8.54
N GLN A 299 -11.37 7.68 9.18
CA GLN A 299 -12.58 7.13 9.79
C GLN A 299 -12.99 7.93 11.04
N VAL A 300 -12.02 8.43 11.79
CA VAL A 300 -12.28 9.32 12.92
C VAL A 300 -12.93 10.63 12.46
N LEU A 301 -12.55 11.18 11.30
CA LEU A 301 -13.23 12.34 10.70
C LEU A 301 -14.74 12.10 10.55
N VAL A 302 -15.11 10.96 9.98
CA VAL A 302 -16.51 10.58 9.73
C VAL A 302 -17.25 10.44 11.06
N ILE A 303 -16.66 9.73 12.03
CA ILE A 303 -17.27 9.50 13.34
C ILE A 303 -17.50 10.82 14.08
N ILE A 304 -16.49 11.70 14.15
CA ILE A 304 -16.60 12.98 14.86
C ILE A 304 -17.63 13.89 14.17
N THR A 305 -17.68 13.88 12.84
CA THR A 305 -18.68 14.64 12.09
C THR A 305 -20.11 14.20 12.41
N GLY A 306 -20.32 12.92 12.67
CA GLY A 306 -21.63 12.39 13.09
C GLY A 306 -22.13 12.90 14.45
N LEU A 307 -21.28 13.61 15.21
CA LEU A 307 -21.62 14.21 16.50
C LEU A 307 -22.02 15.71 16.38
N LEU A 308 -22.01 16.29 15.19
CA LEU A 308 -22.45 17.67 14.94
C LEU A 308 -23.98 17.81 15.05
N GLU A 309 -24.48 19.04 15.23
CA GLU A 309 -25.91 19.34 15.38
C GLU A 309 -26.75 19.01 14.14
N ASN A 310 -26.19 19.14 12.93
CA ASN A 310 -26.78 18.69 11.66
C ASN A 310 -25.90 17.58 11.05
N PRO A 311 -25.93 16.36 11.63
CA PRO A 311 -24.99 15.32 11.27
C PRO A 311 -25.29 14.75 9.89
N GLN A 312 -26.58 14.69 9.48
CA GLN A 312 -26.98 14.06 8.22
C GLN A 312 -26.33 14.74 7.01
N LEU A 313 -26.51 16.06 6.85
CA LEU A 313 -25.95 16.78 5.72
C LEU A 313 -24.41 16.73 5.70
N ALA A 314 -23.79 16.87 6.88
CA ALA A 314 -22.33 16.85 7.00
C ALA A 314 -21.74 15.46 6.68
N LEU A 315 -22.38 14.39 7.16
CA LEU A 315 -22.00 13.01 6.87
C LEU A 315 -22.18 12.66 5.40
N ASP A 316 -23.28 13.07 4.77
CA ASP A 316 -23.54 12.83 3.35
C ASP A 316 -22.47 13.52 2.49
N ALA A 317 -22.16 14.79 2.79
CA ALA A 317 -21.14 15.54 2.07
C ALA A 317 -19.73 14.97 2.27
N ILE A 318 -19.35 14.63 3.52
CA ILE A 318 -18.05 13.98 3.78
C ILE A 318 -17.97 12.64 3.09
N SER A 319 -19.02 11.83 3.09
CA SER A 319 -19.00 10.50 2.47
C SER A 319 -18.69 10.59 0.97
N VAL A 320 -19.27 11.58 0.27
CA VAL A 320 -18.92 11.87 -1.13
C VAL A 320 -17.45 12.27 -1.27
N CYS A 321 -16.96 13.18 -0.42
CA CYS A 321 -15.55 13.58 -0.44
C CYS A 321 -14.58 12.42 -0.13
N MET A 322 -14.93 11.54 0.81
CA MET A 322 -14.14 10.36 1.16
C MET A 322 -14.17 9.32 0.04
N ALA A 323 -15.29 9.19 -0.70
CA ALA A 323 -15.37 8.35 -1.88
C ALA A 323 -14.41 8.84 -2.99
N ILE A 324 -14.38 10.16 -3.25
CA ILE A 324 -13.41 10.77 -4.18
C ILE A 324 -11.98 10.52 -3.70
N THR A 325 -11.71 10.77 -2.42
CA THR A 325 -10.39 10.54 -1.81
C THR A 325 -9.96 9.08 -1.95
N GLY A 326 -10.86 8.12 -1.70
CA GLY A 326 -10.58 6.68 -1.79
C GLY A 326 -10.26 6.20 -3.20
N LEU A 327 -10.78 6.86 -4.24
CA LEU A 327 -10.41 6.60 -5.63
C LEU A 327 -8.99 7.09 -5.93
N MET A 328 -8.66 8.31 -5.51
CA MET A 328 -7.34 8.91 -5.76
C MET A 328 -6.24 8.27 -4.90
N LEU A 329 -6.58 7.79 -3.70
CA LEU A 329 -5.64 7.12 -2.79
C LEU A 329 -4.99 5.88 -3.41
N GLN A 330 -5.63 5.21 -4.38
CA GLN A 330 -5.03 4.07 -5.08
C GLN A 330 -3.75 4.48 -5.85
N GLY A 331 -3.73 5.69 -6.39
CA GLY A 331 -2.53 6.32 -6.96
C GLY A 331 -1.42 6.45 -5.91
N GLY A 332 -1.76 7.03 -4.76
CA GLY A 332 -0.85 7.19 -3.62
C GLY A 332 -0.26 5.88 -3.11
N ILE A 333 -1.07 4.82 -2.98
CA ILE A 333 -0.61 3.48 -2.56
C ILE A 333 0.32 2.85 -3.62
N GLY A 334 0.06 3.08 -4.91
CA GLY A 334 0.97 2.64 -5.97
C GLY A 334 2.32 3.34 -5.94
N PHE A 335 2.34 4.66 -5.71
CA PHE A 335 3.59 5.41 -5.51
C PHE A 335 4.30 5.06 -4.20
N ASN A 336 3.56 4.78 -3.12
CA ASN A 336 4.10 4.24 -1.87
C ASN A 336 4.91 2.96 -2.12
N ALA A 337 4.32 2.00 -2.84
CA ALA A 337 4.99 0.74 -3.18
C ALA A 337 6.23 0.97 -4.07
N ALA A 338 6.12 1.85 -5.09
CA ALA A 338 7.22 2.14 -5.98
C ALA A 338 8.40 2.84 -5.26
N ALA A 339 8.11 3.83 -4.40
CA ALA A 339 9.12 4.49 -3.57
C ALA A 339 9.83 3.49 -2.65
N SER A 340 9.05 2.62 -1.99
CA SER A 340 9.56 1.57 -1.10
C SER A 340 10.52 0.64 -1.82
N VAL A 341 10.17 0.15 -3.02
CA VAL A 341 11.02 -0.72 -3.84
C VAL A 341 12.28 0.01 -4.30
N ARG A 342 12.17 1.22 -4.88
CA ARG A 342 13.34 1.94 -5.37
C ARG A 342 14.33 2.22 -4.25
N VAL A 343 13.87 2.78 -3.14
CA VAL A 343 14.74 3.11 -2.00
C VAL A 343 15.37 1.86 -1.38
N SER A 344 14.60 0.80 -1.16
CA SER A 344 15.15 -0.44 -0.59
C SER A 344 16.17 -1.12 -1.50
N ASN A 345 15.93 -1.14 -2.81
CA ASN A 345 16.85 -1.69 -3.81
C ASN A 345 18.17 -0.89 -3.85
N GLU A 346 18.11 0.44 -3.93
CA GLU A 346 19.31 1.28 -3.97
C GLU A 346 20.12 1.19 -2.66
N LEU A 347 19.44 1.18 -1.50
CA LEU A 347 20.10 0.97 -0.20
C LEU A 347 20.77 -0.41 -0.10
N GLY A 348 20.12 -1.46 -0.63
CA GLY A 348 20.66 -2.80 -0.71
C GLY A 348 21.90 -2.91 -1.60
N ALA A 349 21.88 -2.21 -2.74
CA ALA A 349 22.99 -2.11 -3.69
C ALA A 349 24.16 -1.29 -3.15
N GLY A 350 23.91 -0.46 -2.13
CA GLY A 350 24.90 0.46 -1.56
C GLY A 350 24.99 1.80 -2.27
N ASN A 351 23.96 2.15 -3.03
CA ASN A 351 23.85 3.39 -3.82
C ASN A 351 23.12 4.46 -3.00
N GLY A 352 23.82 5.10 -2.06
CA GLY A 352 23.23 6.11 -1.17
C GLY A 352 22.67 7.32 -1.93
N ARG A 353 23.37 7.78 -2.98
CA ARG A 353 22.96 8.98 -3.73
C ARG A 353 21.74 8.71 -4.61
N ALA A 354 21.68 7.56 -5.26
CA ALA A 354 20.55 7.12 -6.06
C ALA A 354 19.30 6.92 -5.18
N ALA A 355 19.45 6.37 -3.97
CA ALA A 355 18.35 6.29 -3.01
C ALA A 355 17.79 7.68 -2.66
N ALA A 356 18.66 8.62 -2.29
CA ALA A 356 18.28 10.00 -1.99
C ALA A 356 17.59 10.69 -3.18
N PHE A 357 18.13 10.48 -4.37
CA PHE A 357 17.61 11.08 -5.60
C PHE A 357 16.25 10.48 -5.99
N SER A 358 16.07 9.17 -5.85
CA SER A 358 14.81 8.48 -6.10
C SER A 358 13.70 9.06 -5.22
N VAL A 359 13.95 9.28 -3.93
CA VAL A 359 13.00 9.94 -3.02
C VAL A 359 12.53 11.28 -3.56
N VAL A 360 13.44 12.12 -4.04
CA VAL A 360 13.10 13.44 -4.58
C VAL A 360 12.25 13.32 -5.84
N VAL A 361 12.67 12.48 -6.79
CA VAL A 361 11.96 12.30 -8.07
C VAL A 361 10.55 11.74 -7.84
N VAL A 362 10.40 10.71 -7.02
CA VAL A 362 9.10 10.08 -6.76
C VAL A 362 8.15 11.06 -6.07
N ASN A 363 8.63 11.83 -5.09
CA ASN A 363 7.81 12.85 -4.43
C ASN A 363 7.39 13.96 -5.40
N ILE A 364 8.28 14.44 -6.27
CA ILE A 364 7.94 15.47 -7.26
C ILE A 364 6.88 14.94 -8.24
N VAL A 365 7.07 13.73 -8.78
CA VAL A 365 6.12 13.13 -9.74
C VAL A 365 4.75 12.96 -9.08
N SER A 366 4.71 12.38 -7.88
CA SER A 366 3.46 12.16 -7.15
C SER A 366 2.78 13.47 -6.75
N PHE A 367 3.55 14.47 -6.32
CA PHE A 367 3.04 15.81 -6.02
C PHE A 367 2.42 16.48 -7.24
N VAL A 368 3.08 16.42 -8.40
CA VAL A 368 2.54 16.99 -9.65
C VAL A 368 1.22 16.32 -10.03
N ILE A 369 1.13 14.99 -9.94
CA ILE A 369 -0.11 14.26 -10.22
C ILE A 369 -1.21 14.67 -9.24
N ALA A 370 -0.91 14.72 -7.94
CA ALA A 370 -1.88 15.12 -6.92
C ALA A 370 -2.36 16.58 -7.07
N VAL A 371 -1.48 17.49 -7.52
CA VAL A 371 -1.87 18.87 -7.87
C VAL A 371 -2.81 18.88 -9.07
N VAL A 372 -2.55 18.07 -10.10
CA VAL A 372 -3.46 17.93 -11.25
C VAL A 372 -4.82 17.39 -10.80
N GLU A 373 -4.85 16.35 -9.97
CA GLU A 373 -6.09 15.80 -9.39
C GLU A 373 -6.86 16.86 -8.58
N ALA A 374 -6.16 17.61 -7.73
CA ALA A 374 -6.75 18.69 -6.94
C ALA A 374 -7.34 19.80 -7.83
N VAL A 375 -6.63 20.20 -8.89
CA VAL A 375 -7.12 21.19 -9.86
C VAL A 375 -8.37 20.67 -10.58
N VAL A 376 -8.39 19.40 -11.00
CA VAL A 376 -9.56 18.79 -11.64
C VAL A 376 -10.76 18.77 -10.69
N VAL A 377 -10.57 18.38 -9.43
CA VAL A 377 -11.64 18.38 -8.41
C VAL A 377 -12.17 19.79 -8.16
N LEU A 378 -11.30 20.81 -8.09
CA LEU A 378 -11.72 22.20 -7.92
C LEU A 378 -12.46 22.74 -9.14
N ALA A 379 -12.00 22.41 -10.35
CA ALA A 379 -12.65 22.81 -11.59
C ALA A 379 -14.05 22.19 -11.71
N LEU A 380 -14.21 20.95 -11.23
CA LEU A 380 -15.46 20.20 -11.25
C LEU A 380 -16.26 20.32 -9.93
N ARG A 381 -15.90 21.23 -9.00
CA ARG A 381 -16.47 21.24 -7.64
C ARG A 381 -18.00 21.33 -7.58
N ASN A 382 -18.61 22.02 -8.54
CA ASN A 382 -20.06 22.21 -8.61
C ASN A 382 -20.80 21.03 -9.26
N VAL A 383 -20.07 20.08 -9.87
CA VAL A 383 -20.67 18.98 -10.65
C VAL A 383 -20.24 17.59 -10.18
N VAL A 384 -19.05 17.46 -9.57
CA VAL A 384 -18.44 16.18 -9.21
C VAL A 384 -19.30 15.37 -8.23
N SER A 385 -20.04 16.05 -7.36
CA SER A 385 -20.95 15.41 -6.40
C SER A 385 -22.14 14.73 -7.07
N TYR A 386 -22.57 15.18 -8.25
CA TYR A 386 -23.74 14.60 -8.94
C TYR A 386 -23.49 13.19 -9.49
N ALA A 387 -22.23 12.73 -9.51
CA ALA A 387 -21.92 11.32 -9.74
C ALA A 387 -22.33 10.42 -8.55
N PHE A 388 -22.59 11.00 -7.38
CA PHE A 388 -22.86 10.29 -6.12
C PHE A 388 -24.23 10.63 -5.50
N THR A 389 -24.77 11.82 -5.77
CA THR A 389 -26.04 12.28 -5.19
C THR A 389 -26.83 13.12 -6.19
N GLU A 390 -28.16 12.98 -6.18
CA GLU A 390 -29.06 13.84 -6.95
C GLU A 390 -29.51 15.07 -6.14
N GLY A 391 -29.22 15.12 -4.83
CA GLY A 391 -29.68 16.17 -3.93
C GLY A 391 -28.84 17.44 -4.01
N GLU A 392 -29.46 18.55 -4.42
CA GLU A 392 -28.80 19.87 -4.55
C GLU A 392 -28.19 20.35 -3.22
N THR A 393 -28.85 20.10 -2.08
CA THR A 393 -28.32 20.47 -0.76
C THR A 393 -26.99 19.78 -0.45
N VAL A 394 -26.87 18.48 -0.73
CA VAL A 394 -25.63 17.72 -0.53
C VAL A 394 -24.58 18.14 -1.56
N ALA A 395 -24.98 18.36 -2.81
CA ALA A 395 -24.07 18.82 -3.86
C ALA A 395 -23.43 20.17 -3.52
N ASN A 396 -24.21 21.13 -3.01
CA ASN A 396 -23.72 22.42 -2.57
C ASN A 396 -22.77 22.28 -1.38
N ALA A 397 -23.10 21.43 -0.40
CA ALA A 397 -22.21 21.15 0.73
C ALA A 397 -20.89 20.51 0.31
N VAL A 398 -20.90 19.60 -0.67
CA VAL A 398 -19.67 19.01 -1.24
C VAL A 398 -18.85 20.05 -1.98
N SER A 399 -19.47 20.91 -2.80
CA SER A 399 -18.77 22.00 -3.50
C SER A 399 -18.05 22.93 -2.52
N ASP A 400 -18.70 23.23 -1.40
CA ASP A 400 -18.14 24.01 -0.28
C ASP A 400 -16.95 23.32 0.41
N LEU A 401 -16.90 21.98 0.39
CA LEU A 401 -15.84 21.17 0.97
C LEU A 401 -14.71 20.84 -0.03
N CYS A 402 -14.92 21.02 -1.33
CA CYS A 402 -13.92 20.76 -2.36
C CYS A 402 -12.56 21.45 -2.12
N PRO A 403 -12.46 22.68 -1.56
CA PRO A 403 -11.17 23.25 -1.19
C PRO A 403 -10.39 22.43 -0.15
N PHE A 404 -11.07 21.89 0.86
CA PHE A 404 -10.46 21.03 1.88
C PHE A 404 -10.05 19.67 1.28
N LEU A 405 -10.91 19.14 0.39
CA LEU A 405 -10.61 17.94 -0.37
C LEU A 405 -9.36 18.14 -1.25
N ALA A 406 -9.24 19.26 -1.96
CA ALA A 406 -8.10 19.57 -2.81
C ALA A 406 -6.79 19.64 -2.03
N ILE A 407 -6.78 20.30 -0.86
CA ILE A 407 -5.61 20.32 0.03
C ILE A 407 -5.28 18.90 0.51
N THR A 408 -6.30 18.12 0.88
CA THR A 408 -6.14 16.73 1.31
C THR A 408 -5.53 15.87 0.21
N LEU A 409 -5.95 16.03 -1.04
CA LEU A 409 -5.40 15.31 -2.19
C LEU A 409 -3.92 15.65 -2.40
N VAL A 410 -3.54 16.93 -2.34
CA VAL A 410 -2.13 17.34 -2.47
C VAL A 410 -1.27 16.73 -1.35
N LEU A 411 -1.74 16.76 -0.10
CA LEU A 411 -1.02 16.12 1.02
C LEU A 411 -0.94 14.61 0.85
N ASN A 412 -2.02 13.96 0.42
CA ASN A 412 -2.07 12.53 0.10
C ASN A 412 -1.28 12.17 -1.16
N GLY A 413 -0.78 13.13 -1.93
CA GLY A 413 0.20 12.91 -2.98
C GLY A 413 1.63 12.73 -2.46
N VAL A 414 1.95 13.36 -1.33
CA VAL A 414 3.31 13.36 -0.75
C VAL A 414 3.42 12.33 0.38
N GLN A 415 2.43 12.31 1.28
CA GLN A 415 2.49 11.53 2.51
C GLN A 415 2.63 10.01 2.28
N PRO A 416 1.87 9.36 1.38
CA PRO A 416 2.07 7.95 1.05
C PRO A 416 3.45 7.66 0.45
N VAL A 417 4.03 8.57 -0.33
CA VAL A 417 5.39 8.42 -0.86
C VAL A 417 6.40 8.38 0.28
N LEU A 418 6.33 9.32 1.22
CA LEU A 418 7.21 9.38 2.38
C LEU A 418 7.05 8.16 3.30
N SER A 419 5.82 7.67 3.50
CA SER A 419 5.58 6.41 4.20
C SER A 419 6.21 5.23 3.44
N GLY A 420 6.20 5.25 2.09
CA GLY A 420 6.89 4.27 1.25
C GLY A 420 8.41 4.32 1.41
N VAL A 421 9.00 5.52 1.44
CA VAL A 421 10.44 5.72 1.75
C VAL A 421 10.78 5.16 3.12
N ALA A 422 9.94 5.44 4.13
CA ALA A 422 10.13 4.89 5.47
C ALA A 422 10.07 3.36 5.49
N VAL A 423 9.20 2.72 4.71
CA VAL A 423 9.22 1.26 4.53
C VAL A 423 10.51 0.82 3.85
N GLY A 424 10.95 1.47 2.77
CA GLY A 424 12.17 1.13 2.06
C GLY A 424 13.44 1.21 2.93
N CYS A 425 13.54 2.23 3.79
CA CYS A 425 14.63 2.37 4.76
C CYS A 425 14.47 1.45 5.98
N GLY A 426 13.24 1.15 6.37
CA GLY A 426 12.90 0.39 7.58
C GLY A 426 12.69 1.26 8.82
N TRP A 427 12.12 2.46 8.65
CA TRP A 427 11.80 3.45 9.68
C TRP A 427 10.35 3.35 10.19
N GLN A 428 9.64 2.26 9.92
CA GLN A 428 8.19 2.18 10.11
C GLN A 428 7.75 2.47 11.55
N ALA A 429 8.55 2.03 12.55
CA ALA A 429 8.27 2.32 13.95
C ALA A 429 8.36 3.82 14.28
N VAL A 430 9.37 4.52 13.75
CA VAL A 430 9.54 5.97 13.95
C VAL A 430 8.34 6.71 13.36
N VAL A 431 7.94 6.36 12.14
CA VAL A 431 6.78 6.97 11.49
C VAL A 431 5.48 6.66 12.22
N ALA A 432 5.31 5.44 12.77
CA ALA A 432 4.16 5.12 13.61
C ALA A 432 4.05 6.05 14.84
N TYR A 433 5.15 6.32 15.54
CA TYR A 433 5.15 7.28 16.67
C TYR A 433 4.80 8.71 16.23
N ILE A 434 5.34 9.14 15.07
CA ILE A 434 5.02 10.45 14.50
C ILE A 434 3.54 10.53 14.16
N ASN A 435 2.97 9.49 13.53
CA ASN A 435 1.54 9.43 13.20
C ASN A 435 0.67 9.54 14.47
N VAL A 436 1.01 8.84 15.57
CA VAL A 436 0.30 8.99 16.85
C VAL A 436 0.31 10.44 17.33
N GLY A 437 1.50 11.06 17.40
CA GLY A 437 1.63 12.43 17.88
C GLY A 437 0.89 13.45 17.00
N CYS A 438 1.05 13.33 15.68
CA CYS A 438 0.50 14.30 14.74
C CYS A 438 -1.01 14.17 14.56
N TYR A 439 -1.49 12.94 14.35
CA TYR A 439 -2.89 12.70 14.01
C TYR A 439 -3.75 12.70 15.26
N TYR A 440 -3.35 11.94 16.27
CA TYR A 440 -4.16 11.69 17.46
C TYR A 440 -3.86 12.66 18.60
N GLY A 441 -2.59 13.09 18.74
CA GLY A 441 -2.20 14.07 19.74
C GLY A 441 -2.55 15.52 19.39
N VAL A 442 -2.49 15.88 18.10
CA VAL A 442 -2.70 17.27 17.66
C VAL A 442 -3.90 17.42 16.74
N GLY A 443 -3.97 16.67 15.64
CA GLY A 443 -4.97 16.91 14.61
C GLY A 443 -6.41 16.65 15.04
N ILE A 444 -6.70 15.53 15.72
CA ILE A 444 -8.04 15.26 16.27
C ILE A 444 -8.45 16.30 17.32
N PRO A 445 -7.65 16.58 18.37
CA PRO A 445 -8.01 17.60 19.35
C PRO A 445 -8.24 18.98 18.74
N LEU A 446 -7.38 19.40 17.80
CA LEU A 446 -7.54 20.65 17.08
C LEU A 446 -8.82 20.66 16.22
N GLY A 447 -9.13 19.55 15.56
CA GLY A 447 -10.36 19.38 14.78
C GLY A 447 -11.60 19.48 15.65
N CYS A 448 -11.62 18.82 16.80
CA CYS A 448 -12.71 18.94 17.77
C CYS A 448 -12.85 20.37 18.29
N LEU A 449 -11.75 21.03 18.61
CA LEU A 449 -11.77 22.42 19.08
C LEU A 449 -12.37 23.36 18.03
N LEU A 450 -11.90 23.28 16.78
CA LEU A 450 -12.40 24.11 15.68
C LEU A 450 -13.85 23.77 15.31
N GLY A 451 -14.20 22.49 15.32
CA GLY A 451 -15.54 22.01 14.95
C GLY A 451 -16.63 22.37 15.95
N PHE A 452 -16.37 22.16 17.25
CA PHE A 452 -17.39 22.28 18.30
C PHE A 452 -17.26 23.54 19.16
N LYS A 453 -16.05 24.07 19.40
CA LYS A 453 -15.89 25.24 20.28
C LYS A 453 -15.94 26.56 19.51
N PHE A 454 -15.48 26.56 18.26
CA PHE A 454 -15.50 27.71 17.36
C PHE A 454 -16.61 27.61 16.30
N ASP A 455 -17.48 26.60 16.40
CA ASP A 455 -18.66 26.42 15.55
C ASP A 455 -18.37 26.39 14.03
N PHE A 456 -17.16 25.97 13.63
CA PHE A 456 -16.82 25.77 12.21
C PHE A 456 -17.34 24.43 11.66
N GLY A 457 -18.01 23.63 12.48
CA GLY A 457 -18.61 22.35 12.10
C GLY A 457 -17.64 21.42 11.37
N VAL A 458 -18.09 20.81 10.29
CA VAL A 458 -17.27 19.90 9.46
C VAL A 458 -15.99 20.56 8.93
N LYS A 459 -16.06 21.84 8.54
CA LYS A 459 -14.89 22.57 8.02
C LYS A 459 -13.83 22.71 9.11
N GLY A 460 -14.24 22.94 10.37
CA GLY A 460 -13.36 22.98 11.52
C GLY A 460 -12.67 21.64 11.81
N ILE A 461 -13.45 20.55 11.85
CA ILE A 461 -12.92 19.20 12.11
C ILE A 461 -11.89 18.82 11.04
N TRP A 462 -12.25 18.98 9.77
CA TRP A 462 -11.38 18.63 8.65
C TRP A 462 -10.14 19.53 8.60
N SER A 463 -10.24 20.83 8.93
CA SER A 463 -9.09 21.72 9.04
C SER A 463 -8.07 21.25 10.08
N GLY A 464 -8.53 20.88 11.28
CA GLY A 464 -7.65 20.36 12.32
C GLY A 464 -6.95 19.07 11.88
N MET A 465 -7.68 18.23 11.15
CA MET A 465 -7.11 16.99 10.62
C MET A 465 -6.08 17.20 9.51
N ILE A 466 -6.36 18.11 8.57
CA ILE A 466 -5.39 18.57 7.57
C ILE A 466 -4.13 19.12 8.27
N GLY A 467 -4.29 19.85 9.37
CA GLY A 467 -3.18 20.33 10.20
C GLY A 467 -2.31 19.18 10.74
N GLY A 468 -2.94 18.09 11.21
CA GLY A 468 -2.23 16.87 11.62
C GLY A 468 -1.44 16.22 10.49
N THR A 469 -2.07 16.05 9.32
CA THR A 469 -1.41 15.52 8.10
C THR A 469 -0.26 16.40 7.62
N LEU A 470 -0.45 17.72 7.61
CA LEU A 470 0.59 18.68 7.22
C LEU A 470 1.79 18.61 8.19
N MET A 471 1.53 18.59 9.50
CA MET A 471 2.59 18.50 10.50
C MET A 471 3.40 17.20 10.34
N GLN A 472 2.74 16.07 10.16
CA GLN A 472 3.38 14.79 9.88
C GLN A 472 4.24 14.85 8.62
N THR A 473 3.70 15.42 7.54
CA THR A 473 4.38 15.54 6.25
C THR A 473 5.66 16.38 6.39
N LEU A 474 5.59 17.52 7.09
CA LEU A 474 6.74 18.38 7.34
C LEU A 474 7.82 17.68 8.16
N ILE A 475 7.44 16.92 9.19
CA ILE A 475 8.38 16.13 10.00
C ILE A 475 9.06 15.06 9.15
N LEU A 476 8.30 14.31 8.33
CA LEU A 476 8.87 13.28 7.46
C LEU A 476 9.79 13.87 6.39
N LEU A 477 9.42 15.00 5.77
CA LEU A 477 10.28 15.72 4.84
C LEU A 477 11.58 16.17 5.52
N TRP A 478 11.49 16.68 6.75
CA TRP A 478 12.66 17.10 7.51
C TRP A 478 13.59 15.93 7.86
N ILE A 479 13.04 14.80 8.34
CA ILE A 479 13.81 13.58 8.61
C ILE A 479 14.51 13.11 7.33
N THR A 480 13.76 13.04 6.24
CA THR A 480 14.26 12.57 4.95
C THR A 480 15.38 13.47 4.40
N PHE A 481 15.23 14.79 4.52
CA PHE A 481 16.25 15.76 4.12
C PHE A 481 17.51 15.69 4.98
N ARG A 482 17.37 15.39 6.28
CA ARG A 482 18.49 15.25 7.23
C ARG A 482 19.13 13.87 7.23
N THR A 483 18.61 12.94 6.46
CA THR A 483 19.10 11.56 6.44
C THR A 483 20.49 11.49 5.83
N ASP A 484 21.41 10.86 6.56
CA ASP A 484 22.68 10.41 6.02
C ASP A 484 22.47 9.09 5.27
N TRP A 485 22.42 9.18 3.94
CA TRP A 485 22.14 8.04 3.07
C TRP A 485 23.27 6.99 3.08
N ASP A 486 24.50 7.37 3.38
CA ASP A 486 25.61 6.43 3.53
C ASP A 486 25.46 5.63 4.84
N GLN A 487 24.99 6.28 5.90
CA GLN A 487 24.63 5.61 7.14
C GLN A 487 23.46 4.62 6.93
N GLU A 488 22.44 4.99 6.17
CA GLU A 488 21.31 4.09 5.86
C GLU A 488 21.74 2.88 5.03
N VAL A 489 22.65 3.06 4.06
CA VAL A 489 23.29 1.94 3.34
C VAL A 489 23.98 0.99 4.33
N ASN A 490 24.72 1.53 5.30
CA ASN A 490 25.38 0.70 6.32
C ASN A 490 24.36 -0.03 7.22
N THR A 491 23.24 0.60 7.54
CA THR A 491 22.14 -0.02 8.29
C THR A 491 21.49 -1.15 7.50
N ALA A 492 21.23 -0.96 6.20
CA ALA A 492 20.72 -2.01 5.30
C ALA A 492 21.68 -3.21 5.24
N LYS A 493 22.99 -2.96 5.07
CA LYS A 493 24.03 -4.02 5.09
C LYS A 493 24.05 -4.79 6.41
N LYS A 494 24.00 -4.10 7.56
CA LYS A 494 23.91 -4.73 8.90
C LYS A 494 22.66 -5.60 9.03
N ARG A 495 21.50 -5.10 8.55
CA ARG A 495 20.24 -5.84 8.56
C ARG A 495 20.36 -7.15 7.79
N LEU A 496 20.89 -7.12 6.56
CA LEU A 496 21.12 -8.31 5.74
C LEU A 496 22.07 -9.31 6.41
N ASN A 497 23.17 -8.83 6.98
CA ASN A 497 24.15 -9.69 7.66
C ASN A 497 23.57 -10.38 8.90
N LYS A 498 22.69 -9.72 9.67
CA LYS A 498 21.99 -10.32 10.82
C LYS A 498 21.15 -11.53 10.39
N TRP A 499 20.49 -11.45 9.23
CA TRP A 499 19.68 -12.56 8.70
C TRP A 499 20.55 -13.71 8.18
N GLU A 500 21.71 -13.43 7.60
CA GLU A 500 22.66 -14.46 7.15
C GLU A 500 23.48 -15.12 8.26
N GLN A 501 23.91 -14.38 9.28
CA GLN A 501 24.67 -14.97 10.39
C GLN A 501 23.81 -16.00 11.14
N LYS A 502 22.50 -15.76 11.27
CA LYS A 502 21.55 -16.77 11.77
C LYS A 502 21.49 -18.03 10.89
N LYS A 503 21.77 -17.93 9.58
CA LYS A 503 21.91 -19.08 8.67
C LYS A 503 23.22 -19.84 8.94
N LYS A 504 24.34 -19.14 9.09
CA LYS A 504 25.68 -19.77 9.27
C LYS A 504 25.87 -20.44 10.63
N THR A 505 25.45 -19.81 11.73
CA THR A 505 25.59 -20.39 13.08
C THR A 505 24.81 -21.70 13.24
N LYS A 506 23.78 -21.93 12.41
CA LYS A 506 22.91 -23.10 12.49
C LYS A 506 23.29 -24.24 11.52
N ASN A 507 24.02 -23.96 10.44
CA ASN A 507 24.61 -25.00 9.61
C ASN A 507 25.87 -25.63 10.25
N GLN A 508 26.35 -25.05 11.36
CA GLN A 508 27.51 -25.52 12.14
C GLN A 508 27.10 -26.18 13.47
N SER A 509 25.81 -26.20 13.80
CA SER A 509 25.21 -26.84 14.99
C SER A 509 24.36 -28.03 14.56
#